data_AF-A0A948XJ83-F1
#
_entry.id   AF-A0A948XJ83-F1
#
_cell.length_a   1.000
_cell.length_b   1.000
_cell.length_c   1.000
_cell.angle_alpha   90.00
_cell.angle_beta   90.00
_cell.angle_gamma   90.00
#
_symmetry.space_group_name_H-M   'P 1'
#
loop_
_entity.id
_entity.type
_entity.pdbx_description
1 polymer ?
#
loop_
_entity_poly.entity_id
_entity_poly.type
_entity_poly.pdbx_seq_one_letter_code
_entity_poly.pdbx_strand_id
1 'polypeptide(L)' 'MNKDIKQFIRENEALFWGVKPEEKENISLNVLVETILNYGNEKSVRILFDLIGVKAVAEIFFRQIS' A
#
# COMPACT_ATOMS: atom_id res chain seq x y z
N MET A 1 10.35 5.65 -5.06
CA MET A 1 9.07 4.95 -5.31
C MET A 1 8.50 5.42 -6.65
N ASN A 2 7.89 4.52 -7.44
CA ASN A 2 7.33 4.82 -8.76
C ASN A 2 6.20 5.89 -8.67
N LYS A 3 6.04 6.73 -9.69
CA LYS A 3 4.97 7.74 -9.80
C LYS A 3 3.58 7.11 -9.64
N ASP A 4 3.35 5.92 -10.21
CA ASP A 4 2.06 5.23 -10.12
C ASP A 4 1.71 4.81 -8.68
N ILE A 5 2.72 4.38 -7.91
CA ILE A 5 2.54 4.03 -6.50
C ILE A 5 2.23 5.28 -5.67
N LYS A 6 2.90 6.40 -5.94
CA LYS A 6 2.62 7.68 -5.26
C LYS A 6 1.20 8.15 -5.54
N GLN A 7 0.74 8.04 -6.80
CA GLN A 7 -0.63 8.38 -7.17
C GLN A 7 -1.64 7.46 -6.45
N PHE A 8 -1.36 6.16 -6.40
CA PHE A 8 -2.20 5.20 -5.67
C PHE A 8 -2.29 5.52 -4.17
N ILE A 9 -1.19 5.95 -3.54
CA ILE A 9 -1.20 6.42 -2.14
C ILE A 9 -2.10 7.66 -1.98
N ARG A 10 -2.03 8.63 -2.91
CA ARG A 10 -2.90 9.83 -2.88
C ARG A 10 -4.37 9.46 -2.99
N GLU A 11 -4.72 8.55 -3.90
CA GLU A 11 -6.11 8.09 -4.08
C GLU A 11 -6.69 7.38 -2.86
N ASN A 12 -5.83 6.83 -2.00
CA ASN A 12 -6.20 6.13 -0.77
C ASN A 12 -5.74 6.89 0.49
N GLU A 13 -5.47 8.20 0.39
CA GLU A 13 -4.76 8.94 1.44
C GLU A 13 -5.46 8.94 2.81
N ALA A 14 -6.78 8.77 2.80
CA ALA A 14 -7.62 8.71 3.99
C ALA A 14 -7.38 7.45 4.84
N LEU A 15 -6.85 6.38 4.22
CA LEU A 15 -6.50 5.14 4.93
C LEU A 15 -5.21 5.27 5.74
N PHE A 16 -4.43 6.33 5.53
CA PHE A 16 -3.15 6.58 6.21
C PHE A 16 -3.30 7.61 7.33
N TRP A 17 -4.31 7.48 8.19
CA TRP A 17 -4.59 8.46 9.27
C TRP A 17 -3.48 8.57 10.32
N GLY A 18 -2.63 7.53 10.46
CA GLY A 18 -1.47 7.52 11.35
C GLY A 18 -0.18 8.10 10.76
N VAL A 19 -0.20 8.53 9.49
CA VAL A 19 0.97 9.06 8.77
C VAL A 19 0.78 10.54 8.49
N LYS A 20 1.81 11.35 8.76
CA LYS A 20 1.75 12.80 8.47
C LYS A 20 1.57 13.05 6.96
N PRO A 21 0.78 14.05 6.54
CA PRO A 21 0.52 14.32 5.13
C PRO A 21 1.77 14.39 4.24
N GLU A 22 2.83 15.04 4.73
CA GLU A 22 4.11 15.19 4.03
C GLU A 22 4.94 13.90 3.92
N GLU A 23 4.62 12.89 4.73
CA GLU A 23 5.32 11.60 4.77
C GLU A 23 4.59 10.50 3.98
N LYS A 24 3.31 10.69 3.65
CA LYS A 24 2.47 9.65 3.01
C LYS A 24 3.08 9.08 1.72
N GLU A 25 3.63 9.93 0.85
CA GLU A 25 4.25 9.48 -0.40
C GLU A 25 5.63 8.82 -0.24
N ASN A 26 6.17 8.80 0.98
CA ASN A 26 7.48 8.25 1.31
C ASN A 26 7.39 7.02 2.24
N ILE A 27 6.18 6.51 2.49
CA ILE A 27 5.98 5.27 3.24
C ILE A 27 6.66 4.08 2.55
N SER A 28 7.01 3.06 3.34
CA SER A 28 7.55 1.82 2.80
C SER A 28 6.47 1.01 2.08
N LEU A 29 6.88 0.10 1.18
CA LEU A 29 5.96 -0.87 0.56
C LEU A 29 5.28 -1.77 1.62
N ASN A 30 5.93 -2.02 2.76
CA ASN A 30 5.35 -2.80 3.85
C ASN A 30 4.14 -2.08 4.44
N VAL A 31 4.26 -0.78 4.72
CA VAL A 31 3.15 0.04 5.23
C VAL A 31 2.03 0.13 4.19
N LEU A 32 2.37 0.35 2.92
CA LEU A 32 1.39 0.38 1.84
C LEU A 32 0.60 -0.94 1.75
N VAL A 33 1.29 -2.08 1.72
CA VAL A 33 0.67 -3.40 1.65
C VAL A 33 -0.23 -3.63 2.86
N GLU A 34 0.27 -3.36 4.07
CA GLU A 34 -0.48 -3.52 5.31
C GLU A 34 -1.75 -2.66 5.33
N THR A 35 -1.64 -1.38 5.00
CA THR A 35 -2.78 -0.46 5.01
C THR A 35 -3.86 -0.89 4.01
N ILE A 36 -3.47 -1.26 2.78
CA ILE A 36 -4.43 -1.63 1.74
C ILE A 36 -5.09 -2.97 2.04
N LEU A 37 -4.34 -3.96 2.54
CA LEU A 37 -4.92 -5.26 2.88
C LEU A 37 -5.84 -5.20 4.11
N ASN A 38 -5.56 -4.33 5.09
CA ASN A 38 -6.39 -4.21 6.30
C ASN A 38 -7.58 -3.27 6.13
N TYR A 39 -7.43 -2.17 5.40
CA TYR A 39 -8.41 -1.08 5.38
C TYR A 39 -8.88 -0.68 3.98
N GLY A 40 -8.29 -1.26 2.93
CA GLY A 40 -8.71 -1.05 1.56
C GLY A 40 -10.01 -1.78 1.21
N ASN A 41 -10.40 -1.67 -0.06
CA ASN A 41 -11.51 -2.40 -0.65
C ASN A 41 -11.01 -3.27 -1.80
N GLU A 42 -11.90 -4.07 -2.39
CA GLU A 42 -11.56 -4.96 -3.51
C GLU A 42 -10.85 -4.23 -4.65
N LYS A 43 -11.28 -3.00 -4.98
CA LYS A 43 -10.68 -2.19 -6.04
C LYS A 43 -9.25 -1.79 -5.70
N SER A 44 -8.98 -1.33 -4.48
CA SER A 44 -7.62 -0.95 -4.09
C SER A 44 -6.70 -2.15 -3.93
N VAL A 45 -7.21 -3.31 -3.46
CA VAL A 45 -6.45 -4.57 -3.44
C VAL A 45 -6.07 -5.02 -4.85
N ARG A 46 -7.00 -4.94 -5.82
CA ARG A 46 -6.68 -5.25 -7.22
C ARG A 46 -5.57 -4.35 -7.77
N ILE A 47 -5.68 -3.04 -7.58
CA ILE A 47 -4.67 -2.07 -8.05
C ILE A 47 -3.32 -2.31 -7.36
N LEU A 48 -3.30 -2.67 -6.06
CA LEU A 48 -2.08 -3.05 -5.36
C LEU A 48 -1.37 -4.23 -6.04
N PHE A 49 -2.13 -5.27 -6.42
CA PHE A 49 -1.57 -6.41 -7.14
C PHE A 49 -1.09 -6.05 -8.54
N ASP A 50 -1.78 -5.17 -9.25
CA ASP A 50 -1.36 -4.71 -10.58
C ASP A 50 -0.05 -3.90 -10.51
N LEU A 51 0.15 -3.09 -9.46
CA LEU A 51 1.32 -2.22 -9.30
C LEU A 51 2.55 -2.95 -8.73
N ILE A 52 2.35 -3.88 -7.80
CA ILE A 52 3.45 -4.52 -7.04
C ILE A 52 3.67 -5.97 -7.45
N GLY A 53 2.61 -6.64 -7.92
CA GLY A 53 2.60 -8.07 -8.23
C GLY A 53 2.19 -8.94 -7.04
N VAL A 54 1.29 -9.89 -7.29
CA VAL A 54 0.72 -10.79 -6.26
C VAL A 54 1.79 -11.50 -5.43
N LYS A 55 2.85 -12.02 -6.08
CA LYS A 55 3.94 -12.74 -5.39
C LYS A 55 4.68 -11.81 -4.41
N ALA A 56 5.01 -10.60 -4.83
CA ALA A 56 5.73 -9.64 -3.97
C ALA A 56 4.86 -9.17 -2.80
N VAL A 57 3.56 -8.93 -3.04
CA VAL A 57 2.61 -8.61 -1.95
C VAL A 57 2.49 -9.76 -0.96
N ALA A 58 2.37 -11.01 -1.44
CA ALA A 58 2.32 -12.18 -0.56
C ALA A 58 3.60 -12.37 0.26
N GLU A 59 4.78 -12.14 -0.32
CA GLU A 59 6.05 -12.18 0.39
C GLU A 59 6.17 -11.09 1.46
N ILE A 60 5.72 -9.86 1.17
CA ILE A 60 5.67 -8.76 2.14
C ILE A 60 4.76 -9.12 3.30
N PHE A 61 3.53 -9.55 2.99
CA PHE A 61 2.55 -9.95 3.99
C PHE A 61 3.06 -11.09 4.88
N PHE A 62 3.62 -12.15 4.27
CA PHE A 62 4.15 -13.30 5.00
C PHE A 62 5.25 -12.91 6.00
N ARG A 63 6.16 -12.00 5.61
CA ARG A 63 7.22 -11.49 6.49
C ARG A 63 6.70 -10.66 7.67
N GLN A 64 5.49 -10.10 7.59
CA GLN A 64 4.90 -9.30 8.66
C GLN A 64 4.21 -10.15 9.74
N ILE A 65 3.80 -11.38 9.41
CA ILE A 65 3.03 -12.25 10.30
C ILE A 65 3.79 -13.50 10.77
N SER A 66 5.05 -13.68 10.34
CA SER A 66 5.88 -14.86 10.65
C SER A 66 7.05 -14.53 11.55
#